data_AF-A0A8S1HTK1-F1
#
_entry.id   AF-A0A8S1HTK1-F1
#
_cell.length_a   1.000
_cell.length_b   1.000
_cell.length_c   1.000
_cell.angle_alpha   90.00
_cell.angle_beta   90.00
_cell.angle_gamma   90.00
#
_symmetry.space_group_name_H-M   'P 1'
#
loop_
_entity.id
_entity.type
_entity.pdbx_description
1 polymer ?
#
loop_
_entity_poly.entity_id
_entity_poly.type
_entity_poly.pdbx_seq_one_letter_code
_entity_poly.pdbx_strand_id
1 'polypeptide(L)'
;MSASPAKRKFPPPLNTLGLFEPYVKNGKKITEVVRFNPVEVFLAGFLPPMFGSISAIVIALVFHNDEISNYNWQCGRARLPSLSRIINLPVERTFWQLFLLFHVPIRVIELITGFSRYKRMRNVNYKRTWLYEISRYAYFVVGLLELAFLSGLSIVGERENIQMHVIFFYIFGICGIIHMIANIFCHAHSLYYLNPYGRLSYYLKITFTSLYILSTPILIGSFLLYWRKCITWAYDVFAICEYSGVFLNICFHGCAFFDIRYKVTFSVRRIEDVPPANKAQDDKKMEKH
;
A
#
# COMPACT_ATOMS: atom_id res chain seq x y z
N MET A 1 33.67 15.64 6.06
CA MET A 1 33.03 16.42 4.98
C MET A 1 31.59 16.68 5.41
N SER A 2 31.32 17.88 5.92
CA SER A 2 30.06 18.24 6.60
C SER A 2 28.92 18.36 5.58
N ALA A 3 27.86 17.57 5.76
CA ALA A 3 26.66 17.64 4.92
C ALA A 3 25.82 18.85 5.36
N SER A 4 25.72 19.85 4.50
CA SER A 4 24.84 21.00 4.68
C SER A 4 23.37 20.55 4.79
N PRO A 5 22.57 21.08 5.74
CA PRO A 5 21.17 20.70 5.88
C PRO A 5 20.39 21.19 4.65
N ALA A 6 19.72 20.25 3.96
CA ALA A 6 18.84 20.57 2.86
C ALA A 6 17.78 21.60 3.31
N LYS A 7 17.91 22.85 2.85
CA LYS A 7 16.90 23.90 3.06
C LYS A 7 15.53 23.33 2.66
N ARG A 8 14.58 23.33 3.61
CA ARG A 8 13.16 23.10 3.30
C ARG A 8 12.75 24.13 2.24
N LYS A 9 12.64 23.71 0.98
CA LYS A 9 11.96 24.51 -0.03
C LYS A 9 10.48 24.45 0.32
N PHE A 10 10.01 25.49 1.02
CA PHE A 10 8.57 25.77 1.10
C PHE A 10 7.99 25.77 -0.32
N PRO A 11 6.74 25.31 -0.50
CA PRO A 11 6.08 25.45 -1.79
C PRO A 11 6.11 26.93 -2.20
N PRO A 12 6.34 27.24 -3.50
CA PRO A 12 6.35 28.62 -3.96
C PRO A 12 5.03 29.30 -3.57
N PRO A 13 5.06 30.61 -3.28
CA PRO A 13 3.86 31.33 -2.86
C PRO A 13 2.76 31.20 -3.92
N LEU A 14 1.52 31.03 -3.44
CA LEU A 14 0.33 31.01 -4.29
C LEU A 14 0.06 32.43 -4.79
N ASN A 15 -0.34 32.56 -6.05
CA ASN A 15 -0.76 33.84 -6.62
C ASN A 15 -2.11 34.29 -6.03
N THR A 16 -2.58 35.48 -6.44
CA THR A 16 -3.86 36.06 -6.00
C THR A 16 -5.10 35.20 -6.31
N LEU A 17 -4.96 34.20 -7.18
CA LEU A 17 -6.00 33.23 -7.54
C LEU A 17 -5.87 31.90 -6.78
N GLY A 18 -4.94 31.78 -5.84
CA GLY A 18 -4.68 30.54 -5.10
C GLY A 18 -4.02 29.45 -5.96
N LEU A 19 -3.30 29.82 -7.02
CA LEU A 19 -2.59 28.91 -7.93
C LEU A 19 -1.08 29.10 -7.82
N PHE A 20 -0.31 28.06 -8.12
CA PHE A 20 1.14 28.19 -8.24
C PHE A 20 1.51 29.01 -9.48
N GLU A 21 2.53 29.86 -9.37
CA GLU A 21 2.98 30.65 -10.51
C GLU A 21 3.38 29.75 -11.69
N PRO A 22 2.87 30.03 -12.90
CA PRO A 22 3.19 29.23 -14.07
C PRO A 22 4.66 29.43 -14.44
N TYR A 23 5.33 28.34 -14.81
CA TYR A 23 6.71 28.40 -15.31
C TYR A 23 6.80 27.78 -16.70
N VAL A 24 7.71 28.30 -17.53
CA VAL A 24 7.94 27.80 -18.89
C VAL A 24 9.04 26.75 -18.85
N LYS A 25 8.76 25.55 -19.39
CA LYS A 25 9.76 24.50 -19.56
C LYS A 25 9.56 23.83 -20.92
N ASN A 26 10.63 23.78 -21.72
CA ASN A 26 10.64 23.17 -23.06
C ASN A 26 9.53 23.72 -23.99
N GLY A 27 9.32 25.05 -24.00
CA GLY A 27 8.29 25.69 -24.85
C GLY A 27 6.84 25.45 -24.40
N LYS A 28 6.64 24.80 -23.25
CA LYS A 28 5.31 24.59 -22.66
C LYS A 28 5.18 25.42 -21.38
N LYS A 29 4.04 26.08 -21.21
CA LYS A 29 3.62 26.75 -19.98
C LYS A 29 3.03 25.70 -19.06
N ILE A 30 3.65 25.50 -17.90
CA ILE A 30 3.21 24.53 -16.90
C ILE A 30 2.64 25.32 -15.73
N THR A 31 1.36 25.09 -15.43
CA THR A 31 0.67 25.66 -14.27
C THR A 31 0.35 24.52 -13.30
N GLU A 32 0.88 24.55 -12.08
CA GLU A 32 0.49 23.58 -11.05
C GLU A 32 -0.85 24.00 -10.45
N VAL A 33 -1.87 23.14 -10.62
CA VAL A 33 -3.25 23.42 -10.18
C VAL A 33 -3.43 23.00 -8.73
N VAL A 34 -2.96 21.80 -8.38
CA VAL A 34 -3.04 21.26 -7.02
C VAL A 34 -1.75 20.54 -6.69
N ARG A 35 -1.26 20.70 -5.46
CA ARG A 35 -0.13 19.96 -4.91
C ARG A 35 -0.53 19.32 -3.59
N PHE A 36 -0.46 18.00 -3.53
CA PHE A 36 -0.70 17.26 -2.30
C PHE A 36 0.62 16.94 -1.59
N ASN A 37 0.59 17.05 -0.28
CA ASN A 37 1.67 16.57 0.56
C ASN A 37 1.68 15.02 0.52
N PRO A 38 2.81 14.37 0.15
CA PRO A 38 2.87 12.91 0.09
C PRO A 38 2.55 12.25 1.43
N VAL A 39 2.82 12.92 2.55
CA VAL A 39 2.49 12.40 3.89
C VAL A 39 0.98 12.36 4.11
N GLU A 40 0.25 13.39 3.70
CA GLU A 40 -1.21 13.44 3.85
C GLU A 40 -1.89 12.34 3.03
N VAL A 41 -1.45 12.14 1.78
CA VAL A 41 -1.95 11.06 0.91
C VAL A 41 -1.70 9.69 1.54
N PHE A 42 -0.52 9.49 2.13
CA PHE A 42 -0.22 8.23 2.84
C PHE A 42 -1.05 8.06 4.10
N LEU A 43 -1.20 9.09 4.94
CA LEU A 43 -2.02 9.01 6.16
C LEU A 43 -3.49 8.73 5.80
N ALA A 44 -4.01 9.34 4.74
CA ALA A 44 -5.35 9.07 4.23
C ALA A 44 -5.52 7.61 3.76
N GLY A 45 -4.48 6.96 3.24
CA GLY A 45 -4.52 5.55 2.87
C GLY A 45 -4.26 4.59 4.05
N PHE A 46 -3.47 5.01 5.04
CA PHE A 46 -2.96 4.13 6.09
C PHE A 46 -3.80 4.13 7.37
N LEU A 47 -4.30 5.30 7.80
CA LEU A 47 -5.05 5.43 9.05
C LEU A 47 -6.44 4.77 9.00
N PRO A 48 -7.23 4.85 7.90
CA PRO A 48 -8.54 4.22 7.84
C PRO A 48 -8.52 2.73 8.16
N PRO A 49 -7.75 1.86 7.44
CA PRO A 49 -7.78 0.43 7.72
C PRO A 49 -7.29 0.11 9.14
N MET A 50 -6.29 0.83 9.66
CA MET A 50 -5.87 0.68 11.06
C MET A 50 -6.99 0.98 12.06
N PHE A 51 -7.68 2.11 11.87
CA PHE A 51 -8.80 2.49 12.72
C PHE A 51 -9.95 1.51 12.60
N GLY A 52 -10.28 1.05 11.38
CA GLY A 52 -11.27 0.02 11.13
C GLY A 52 -10.96 -1.31 11.83
N SER A 53 -9.71 -1.78 11.75
CA SER A 53 -9.28 -3.02 12.42
C SER A 53 -9.36 -2.90 13.95
N ILE A 54 -8.84 -1.81 14.52
CA ILE A 54 -8.83 -1.62 15.98
C ILE A 54 -10.26 -1.44 16.49
N SER A 55 -11.08 -0.61 15.84
CA SER A 55 -12.47 -0.40 16.24
C SER A 55 -13.30 -1.69 16.16
N ALA A 56 -13.18 -2.47 15.08
CA ALA A 56 -13.87 -3.75 14.96
C ALA A 56 -13.50 -4.73 16.09
N ILE A 57 -12.21 -4.85 16.41
CA ILE A 57 -11.73 -5.71 17.51
C ILE A 57 -12.26 -5.21 18.87
N VAL A 58 -12.17 -3.91 19.14
CA VAL A 58 -12.63 -3.32 20.40
C VAL A 58 -14.14 -3.49 20.57
N ILE A 59 -14.93 -3.21 19.53
CA ILE A 59 -16.39 -3.39 19.56
C ILE A 59 -16.73 -4.85 19.86
N ALA A 60 -16.08 -5.80 19.17
CA ALA A 60 -16.31 -7.22 19.38
C ALA A 60 -15.99 -7.65 20.81
N LEU A 61 -14.85 -7.20 21.36
CA LEU A 61 -14.42 -7.58 22.70
C LEU A 61 -15.28 -6.97 23.81
N VAL A 62 -15.84 -5.77 23.61
CA VAL A 62 -16.63 -5.04 24.61
C VAL A 62 -18.11 -5.42 24.55
N PHE A 63 -18.70 -5.48 23.35
CA PHE A 63 -20.15 -5.62 23.18
C PHE A 63 -20.59 -7.04 22.78
N HIS A 64 -19.73 -7.80 22.09
CA HIS A 64 -20.08 -9.12 21.54
C HIS A 64 -19.13 -10.23 21.99
N ASN A 65 -18.56 -10.11 23.20
CA ASN A 65 -17.53 -11.02 23.70
C ASN A 65 -18.00 -12.49 23.73
N ASP A 66 -19.24 -12.71 24.17
CA ASP A 66 -19.82 -14.05 24.25
C ASP A 66 -20.02 -14.66 22.84
N GLU A 67 -20.45 -13.87 21.86
CA GLU A 67 -20.68 -14.33 20.49
C GLU A 67 -19.40 -14.71 19.73
N ILE A 68 -18.27 -14.12 20.13
CA ILE A 68 -16.95 -14.37 19.54
C ILE A 68 -16.14 -15.43 20.30
N SER A 69 -16.31 -15.56 21.63
CA SER A 69 -15.48 -16.45 22.47
C SER A 69 -16.21 -17.71 22.95
N ASN A 70 -17.54 -17.76 22.83
CA ASN A 70 -18.37 -18.87 23.26
C ASN A 70 -19.15 -19.49 22.09
N TYR A 71 -18.45 -19.80 21.01
CA TYR A 71 -19.04 -20.52 19.88
C TYR A 71 -18.34 -21.86 19.65
N ASN A 72 -19.14 -22.83 19.24
CA ASN A 72 -18.64 -24.12 18.77
C ASN A 72 -18.33 -23.99 17.29
N TRP A 73 -17.07 -24.24 16.94
CA TRP A 73 -16.62 -24.34 15.57
C TRP A 73 -16.23 -25.80 15.32
N GLN A 74 -16.54 -26.36 14.15
CA GLN A 74 -16.25 -27.75 13.69
C GLN A 74 -15.95 -28.83 14.76
N CYS A 75 -14.84 -28.73 15.47
CA CYS A 75 -14.30 -29.69 16.43
C CYS A 75 -14.45 -29.32 17.91
N GLY A 76 -15.14 -28.23 18.26
CA GLY A 76 -15.41 -27.82 19.64
C GLY A 76 -15.32 -26.32 19.89
N ARG A 77 -15.27 -25.94 21.16
CA ARG A 77 -15.24 -24.54 21.59
C ARG A 77 -13.90 -23.88 21.22
N ALA A 78 -13.96 -22.79 20.45
CA ALA A 78 -12.83 -21.90 20.21
C ALA A 78 -12.72 -20.89 21.37
N ARG A 79 -11.52 -20.67 21.93
CA ARG A 79 -11.33 -19.75 23.05
C ARG A 79 -10.89 -18.37 22.59
N LEU A 80 -10.00 -18.33 21.59
CA LEU A 80 -9.54 -17.11 20.97
C LEU A 80 -10.28 -16.90 19.64
N PRO A 81 -11.07 -15.82 19.48
CA PRO A 81 -11.69 -15.53 18.20
C PRO A 81 -10.63 -15.16 17.16
N SER A 82 -10.75 -15.71 15.96
CA SER A 82 -9.95 -15.27 14.82
C SER A 82 -10.42 -13.90 14.33
N LEU A 83 -9.55 -13.16 13.63
CA LEU A 83 -9.92 -11.88 13.04
C LEU A 83 -11.02 -12.05 12.00
N SER A 84 -10.93 -13.10 11.18
CA SER A 84 -11.98 -13.49 10.23
C SER A 84 -13.34 -13.70 10.91
N ARG A 85 -13.37 -14.22 12.14
CA ARG A 85 -14.60 -14.37 12.93
C ARG A 85 -15.14 -13.02 13.42
N ILE A 86 -14.27 -12.13 13.92
CA ILE A 86 -14.66 -10.81 14.41
C ILE A 86 -15.29 -9.97 13.30
N ILE A 87 -14.64 -9.88 12.13
CA ILE A 87 -15.11 -9.06 11.00
C ILE A 87 -16.35 -9.64 10.32
N ASN A 88 -16.86 -10.76 10.82
CA ASN A 88 -18.04 -11.43 10.31
C ASN A 88 -19.30 -11.12 11.12
N LEU A 89 -19.20 -10.42 12.25
CA LEU A 89 -20.36 -9.85 12.94
C LEU A 89 -20.88 -8.60 12.22
N PRO A 90 -22.20 -8.33 12.21
CA PRO A 90 -22.78 -7.29 11.34
C PRO A 90 -22.23 -5.88 11.58
N VAL A 91 -22.03 -5.49 12.84
CA VAL A 91 -21.57 -4.14 13.20
C VAL A 91 -20.09 -3.98 12.87
N GLU A 92 -19.27 -4.90 13.36
CA GLU A 92 -17.83 -4.99 13.15
C GLU A 92 -17.48 -5.04 11.67
N ARG A 93 -18.23 -5.84 10.91
CA ARG A 93 -18.09 -5.94 9.46
C ARG A 93 -18.32 -4.61 8.79
N THR A 94 -19.35 -3.86 9.20
CA THR A 94 -19.69 -2.57 8.59
C THR A 94 -18.56 -1.57 8.81
N PHE A 95 -18.04 -1.48 10.03
CA PHE A 95 -16.87 -0.64 10.33
C PHE A 95 -15.65 -1.09 9.53
N TRP A 96 -15.34 -2.38 9.54
CA TRP A 96 -14.23 -2.96 8.80
C TRP A 96 -14.30 -2.63 7.31
N GLN A 97 -15.42 -2.91 6.65
CA GLN A 97 -15.62 -2.69 5.22
C GLN A 97 -15.55 -1.21 4.86
N LEU A 98 -16.20 -0.32 5.63
CA LEU A 98 -16.19 1.11 5.36
C LEU A 98 -14.75 1.65 5.30
N PHE A 99 -13.96 1.36 6.33
CA PHE A 99 -12.61 1.88 6.45
C PHE A 99 -11.61 1.17 5.53
N LEU A 100 -11.77 -0.14 5.31
CA LEU A 100 -10.89 -0.90 4.42
C LEU A 100 -11.14 -0.54 2.96
N LEU A 101 -12.40 -0.46 2.51
CA LEU A 101 -12.72 -0.15 1.12
C LEU A 101 -12.42 1.30 0.76
N PHE A 102 -12.54 2.23 1.72
CA PHE A 102 -12.10 3.61 1.53
C PHE A 102 -10.60 3.72 1.17
N HIS A 103 -9.77 2.84 1.75
CA HIS A 103 -8.32 2.85 1.52
C HIS A 103 -7.90 2.27 0.16
N VAL A 104 -8.71 1.39 -0.44
CA VAL A 104 -8.41 0.68 -1.70
C VAL A 104 -8.02 1.63 -2.84
N PRO A 105 -8.77 2.68 -3.20
CA PRO A 105 -8.39 3.58 -4.30
C PRO A 105 -7.05 4.29 -4.04
N ILE A 106 -6.76 4.64 -2.79
CA ILE A 106 -5.50 5.31 -2.42
C ILE A 106 -4.32 4.36 -2.63
N ARG A 107 -4.48 3.07 -2.31
CA ARG A 107 -3.48 2.04 -2.60
C ARG A 107 -3.28 1.78 -4.09
N VAL A 108 -4.34 1.85 -4.89
CA VAL A 108 -4.19 1.76 -6.35
C VAL A 108 -3.30 2.91 -6.86
N ILE A 109 -3.49 4.14 -6.36
CA ILE A 109 -2.62 5.28 -6.68
C ILE A 109 -1.18 5.02 -6.23
N GLU A 110 -0.99 4.44 -5.03
CA GLU A 110 0.33 4.02 -4.53
C GLU A 110 1.02 3.03 -5.48
N LEU A 111 0.31 1.98 -5.92
CA LEU A 111 0.83 0.96 -6.83
C LEU A 111 1.22 1.56 -8.19
N ILE A 112 0.37 2.41 -8.78
CA ILE A 112 0.65 3.10 -10.05
C ILE A 112 1.90 3.97 -9.90
N THR A 113 1.96 4.76 -8.82
CA THR A 113 3.10 5.64 -8.52
C THR A 113 4.37 4.83 -8.31
N GLY A 114 4.29 3.71 -7.58
CA GLY A 114 5.38 2.76 -7.36
C GLY A 114 5.90 2.16 -8.67
N PHE A 115 4.99 1.73 -9.56
CA PHE A 115 5.33 1.13 -10.85
C PHE A 115 6.08 2.11 -11.77
N SER A 116 5.61 3.36 -11.87
CA SER A 116 6.31 4.42 -12.62
C SER A 116 7.64 4.79 -11.97
N ARG A 117 7.68 4.86 -10.63
CA ARG A 117 8.89 5.18 -9.85
C ARG A 117 10.00 4.16 -10.06
N TYR A 118 9.70 2.86 -9.97
CA TYR A 118 10.69 1.81 -10.16
C TYR A 118 11.29 1.83 -11.56
N LYS A 119 10.49 2.14 -12.59
CA LYS A 119 11.02 2.31 -13.96
C LYS A 119 12.02 3.48 -14.04
N ARG A 120 11.68 4.64 -13.47
CA ARG A 120 12.51 5.85 -13.55
C ARG A 120 13.79 5.76 -12.73
N MET A 121 13.75 5.08 -11.59
CA MET A 121 14.84 5.05 -10.60
C MET A 121 15.65 3.75 -10.63
N ARG A 122 15.57 2.99 -11.72
CA ARG A 122 16.34 1.77 -11.93
C ARG A 122 17.84 2.07 -11.86
N ASN A 123 18.60 1.25 -11.14
CA ASN A 123 20.06 1.38 -11.10
C ASN A 123 20.66 1.08 -12.49
N VAL A 124 21.43 2.03 -13.02
CA VAL A 124 22.08 1.92 -14.35
C VAL A 124 23.11 0.79 -14.41
N ASN A 125 23.75 0.47 -13.27
CA ASN A 125 24.78 -0.57 -13.19
C ASN A 125 24.20 -1.99 -13.13
N TYR A 126 22.88 -2.15 -13.04
CA TYR A 126 22.25 -3.46 -12.95
C TYR A 126 22.09 -4.11 -14.33
N LYS A 127 22.88 -5.15 -14.61
CA LYS A 127 22.95 -5.81 -15.93
C LYS A 127 21.69 -6.65 -16.28
N ARG A 128 21.00 -7.22 -15.29
CA ARG A 128 19.86 -8.15 -15.52
C ARG A 128 18.52 -7.42 -15.64
N THR A 129 18.40 -6.54 -16.64
CA THR A 129 17.21 -5.68 -16.83
C THR A 129 15.89 -6.44 -16.94
N TRP A 130 15.88 -7.63 -17.56
CA TRP A 130 14.69 -8.47 -17.69
C TRP A 130 14.09 -8.91 -16.34
N LEU A 131 14.93 -9.38 -15.40
CA LEU A 131 14.46 -9.77 -14.06
C LEU A 131 13.87 -8.59 -13.29
N TYR A 132 14.47 -7.40 -13.45
CA TYR A 132 13.96 -6.17 -12.85
C TYR A 132 12.58 -5.80 -13.40
N GLU A 133 12.40 -5.86 -14.71
CA GLU A 133 11.11 -5.57 -15.33
C GLU A 133 10.05 -6.60 -14.91
N ILE A 134 10.37 -7.89 -14.87
CA ILE A 134 9.45 -8.92 -14.35
C ILE A 134 9.04 -8.60 -12.92
N SER A 135 10.00 -8.31 -12.04
CA SER A 135 9.71 -7.96 -10.65
C SER A 135 8.84 -6.71 -10.55
N ARG A 136 9.07 -5.72 -11.41
CA ARG A 136 8.28 -4.48 -11.47
C ARG A 136 6.83 -4.74 -11.89
N TYR A 137 6.61 -5.59 -12.90
CA TYR A 137 5.26 -6.01 -13.31
C TYR A 137 4.60 -6.90 -12.25
N ALA A 138 5.34 -7.82 -11.65
CA ALA A 138 4.85 -8.66 -10.55
C ALA A 138 4.41 -7.81 -9.35
N TYR A 139 5.21 -6.82 -8.94
CA TYR A 139 4.85 -5.86 -7.89
C TYR A 139 3.49 -5.20 -8.17
N PHE A 140 3.27 -4.73 -9.40
CA PHE A 140 2.05 -4.02 -9.77
C PHE A 140 0.84 -4.96 -9.90
N VAL A 141 0.93 -5.99 -10.75
CA VAL A 141 -0.19 -6.89 -11.04
C VAL A 141 -0.58 -7.67 -9.79
N VAL A 142 0.40 -8.24 -9.08
CA VAL A 142 0.11 -9.02 -7.88
C VAL A 142 -0.34 -8.12 -6.73
N GLY A 143 0.15 -6.88 -6.65
CA GLY A 143 -0.40 -5.89 -5.72
C GLY A 143 -1.87 -5.55 -5.99
N LEU A 144 -2.28 -5.43 -7.26
CA LEU A 144 -3.69 -5.24 -7.60
C LEU A 144 -4.53 -6.47 -7.22
N LEU A 145 -4.00 -7.68 -7.44
CA LEU A 145 -4.67 -8.92 -7.01
C LEU A 145 -4.77 -8.99 -5.49
N GLU A 146 -3.71 -8.66 -4.75
CA GLU A 146 -3.74 -8.57 -3.28
C GLU A 146 -4.90 -7.67 -2.81
N LEU A 147 -5.02 -6.45 -3.36
CA LEU A 147 -6.11 -5.54 -3.04
C LEU A 147 -7.50 -6.10 -3.40
N ALA A 148 -7.62 -6.74 -4.56
CA ALA A 148 -8.88 -7.32 -5.00
C ALA A 148 -9.34 -8.46 -4.08
N PHE A 149 -8.43 -9.37 -3.72
CA PHE A 149 -8.73 -10.47 -2.82
C PHE A 149 -8.90 -10.02 -1.36
N LEU A 150 -8.18 -8.98 -0.91
CA LEU A 150 -8.43 -8.35 0.39
C LEU A 150 -9.84 -7.73 0.46
N SER A 151 -10.26 -7.07 -0.63
CA SER A 151 -11.61 -6.51 -0.74
C SER A 151 -12.66 -7.62 -0.77
N GLY A 152 -12.41 -8.68 -1.56
CA GLY A 152 -13.27 -9.87 -1.62
C GLY A 152 -13.41 -10.56 -0.27
N LEU A 153 -12.30 -10.77 0.45
CA LEU A 153 -12.26 -11.33 1.81
C LEU A 153 -13.06 -10.47 2.81
N SER A 154 -13.09 -9.16 2.61
CA SER A 154 -13.82 -8.22 3.46
C SER A 154 -15.31 -8.17 3.14
N ILE A 155 -15.70 -8.39 1.88
CA ILE A 155 -17.10 -8.34 1.42
C ILE A 155 -17.80 -9.68 1.67
N VAL A 156 -17.14 -10.78 1.33
CA VAL A 156 -17.66 -12.14 1.48
C VAL A 156 -17.17 -12.72 2.80
N GLY A 157 -18.04 -12.70 3.81
CA GLY A 157 -17.76 -13.31 5.10
C GLY A 157 -18.04 -14.82 5.12
N GLU A 158 -17.71 -15.45 6.24
CA GLU A 158 -18.00 -16.87 6.47
C GLU A 158 -19.51 -17.17 6.52
N ARG A 159 -20.38 -16.18 6.83
CA ARG A 159 -21.86 -16.38 6.87
C ARG A 159 -22.42 -16.57 5.46
N GLU A 160 -21.89 -15.84 4.49
CA GLU A 160 -22.37 -15.87 3.11
C GLU A 160 -21.84 -17.12 2.40
N ASN A 161 -20.53 -17.33 2.44
CA ASN A 161 -19.91 -18.50 1.83
C ASN A 161 -18.52 -18.76 2.43
N ILE A 162 -18.47 -19.71 3.37
CA ILE A 162 -17.23 -20.13 4.04
C ILE A 162 -16.14 -20.59 3.05
N GLN A 163 -16.51 -21.31 1.98
CA GLN A 163 -15.53 -21.82 1.03
C GLN A 163 -14.88 -20.68 0.26
N MET A 164 -15.67 -19.72 -0.24
CA MET A 164 -15.12 -18.55 -0.93
C MET A 164 -14.28 -17.66 -0.01
N HIS A 165 -14.71 -17.45 1.24
CA HIS A 165 -13.95 -16.69 2.23
C HIS A 165 -12.55 -17.29 2.44
N VAL A 166 -12.48 -18.62 2.65
CA VAL A 166 -11.20 -19.34 2.81
C VAL A 166 -10.34 -19.27 1.54
N ILE A 167 -10.95 -19.36 0.34
CA ILE A 167 -10.23 -19.21 -0.94
C ILE A 167 -9.63 -17.80 -1.05
N PHE A 168 -10.40 -16.75 -0.76
CA PHE A 168 -9.92 -15.38 -0.79
C PHE A 168 -8.80 -15.15 0.21
N PHE A 169 -8.90 -15.73 1.41
CA PHE A 169 -7.86 -15.68 2.43
C PHE A 169 -6.53 -16.24 1.92
N TYR A 170 -6.55 -17.43 1.29
CA TYR A 170 -5.34 -18.03 0.73
C TYR A 170 -4.75 -17.23 -0.43
N ILE A 171 -5.58 -16.81 -1.38
CA ILE A 171 -5.08 -16.09 -2.56
C ILE A 171 -4.54 -14.72 -2.15
N PHE A 172 -5.22 -14.00 -1.25
CA PHE A 172 -4.71 -12.77 -0.64
C PHE A 172 -3.33 -12.99 -0.01
N GLY A 173 -3.16 -14.03 0.80
CA GLY A 173 -1.89 -14.34 1.45
C GLY A 173 -0.75 -14.63 0.46
N ILE A 174 -1.02 -15.45 -0.58
CA ILE A 174 -0.03 -15.78 -1.62
C ILE A 174 0.33 -14.53 -2.44
N CYS A 175 -0.66 -13.75 -2.87
CA CYS A 175 -0.43 -12.50 -3.58
C CYS A 175 0.37 -11.51 -2.72
N GLY A 176 0.04 -11.38 -1.43
CA GLY A 176 0.77 -10.55 -0.48
C GLY A 176 2.25 -10.91 -0.40
N ILE A 177 2.60 -12.19 -0.26
CA ILE A 177 3.99 -12.66 -0.21
C ILE A 177 4.74 -12.33 -1.50
N ILE A 178 4.16 -12.65 -2.66
CA ILE A 178 4.79 -12.37 -3.95
C ILE A 178 4.97 -10.86 -4.15
N HIS A 179 3.97 -10.05 -3.77
CA HIS A 179 4.04 -8.60 -3.81
C HIS A 179 5.18 -8.06 -2.92
N MET A 180 5.27 -8.53 -1.67
CA MET A 180 6.32 -8.14 -0.72
C MET A 180 7.72 -8.45 -1.26
N ILE A 181 7.93 -9.66 -1.79
CA ILE A 181 9.22 -10.08 -2.38
C ILE A 181 9.55 -9.22 -3.59
N ALA A 182 8.58 -9.00 -4.49
CA ALA A 182 8.78 -8.17 -5.68
C ALA A 182 9.11 -6.72 -5.31
N ASN A 183 8.45 -6.15 -4.29
CA ASN A 183 8.74 -4.81 -3.80
C ASN A 183 10.16 -4.70 -3.23
N ILE A 184 10.59 -5.67 -2.39
CA ILE A 184 11.94 -5.72 -1.81
C ILE A 184 12.99 -5.79 -2.92
N PHE A 185 12.79 -6.66 -3.90
CA PHE A 185 13.71 -6.80 -5.03
C PHE A 185 13.81 -5.50 -5.86
N CYS A 186 12.67 -4.92 -6.21
CA CYS A 186 12.61 -3.63 -6.91
C CYS A 186 13.27 -2.51 -6.10
N HIS A 187 13.09 -2.50 -4.78
CA HIS A 187 13.68 -1.52 -3.87
C HIS A 187 15.20 -1.66 -3.78
N ALA A 188 15.72 -2.87 -3.60
CA ALA A 188 17.16 -3.17 -3.52
C ALA A 188 17.92 -2.71 -4.78
N HIS A 189 17.32 -2.91 -5.95
CA HIS A 189 17.92 -2.58 -7.25
C HIS A 189 17.53 -1.20 -7.79
N SER A 190 16.82 -0.40 -7.00
CA SER A 190 16.55 1.00 -7.31
C SER A 190 17.53 1.93 -6.59
N LEU A 191 17.75 3.13 -7.16
CA LEU A 191 18.50 4.21 -6.50
C LEU A 191 17.83 4.68 -5.19
N TYR A 192 16.66 4.15 -4.86
CA TYR A 192 15.89 4.47 -3.66
C TYR A 192 16.46 3.88 -2.37
N TYR A 193 17.31 2.85 -2.50
CA TYR A 193 18.08 2.27 -1.41
C TYR A 193 19.06 3.27 -0.76
N LEU A 194 19.35 4.39 -1.43
CA LEU A 194 20.27 5.40 -0.93
C LEU A 194 19.71 6.16 0.30
N ASN A 195 20.65 6.61 1.13
CA ASN A 195 20.41 7.36 2.37
C ASN A 195 19.62 8.67 2.13
N PRO A 196 18.95 9.22 3.16
CA PRO A 196 19.02 8.84 4.58
C PRO A 196 18.12 7.67 5.02
N TYR A 197 16.91 7.52 4.46
CA TYR A 197 15.92 6.54 4.97
C TYR A 197 15.69 5.31 4.08
N GLY A 198 16.34 5.24 2.91
CA GLY A 198 16.16 4.14 1.95
C GLY A 198 16.56 2.77 2.51
N ARG A 199 17.65 2.73 3.31
CA ARG A 199 18.14 1.53 3.99
C ARG A 199 17.24 1.11 5.13
N LEU A 200 16.76 2.05 5.94
CA LEU A 200 15.84 1.76 7.04
C LEU A 200 14.55 1.10 6.51
N SER A 201 13.93 1.72 5.49
CA SER A 201 12.75 1.14 4.81
C SER A 201 13.03 -0.28 4.28
N TYR A 202 14.20 -0.49 3.68
CA TYR A 202 14.60 -1.80 3.16
C TYR A 202 14.72 -2.87 4.25
N TYR A 203 15.43 -2.58 5.34
CA TYR A 203 15.60 -3.53 6.43
C TYR A 203 14.28 -3.86 7.12
N LEU A 204 13.44 -2.84 7.38
CA LEU A 204 12.10 -3.07 7.95
C LEU A 204 11.23 -3.96 7.04
N LYS A 205 11.22 -3.69 5.73
CA LYS A 205 10.51 -4.53 4.76
C LYS A 205 11.00 -5.97 4.77
N ILE A 206 12.31 -6.20 4.83
CA ILE A 206 12.85 -7.56 4.96
C ILE A 206 12.38 -8.21 6.26
N THR A 207 12.53 -7.52 7.40
CA THR A 207 12.12 -8.05 8.70
C THR A 207 10.65 -8.44 8.72
N PHE A 208 9.75 -7.56 8.29
CA PHE A 208 8.31 -7.84 8.28
C PHE A 208 7.94 -8.96 7.32
N THR A 209 8.51 -8.99 6.11
CA THR A 209 8.29 -10.07 5.15
C THR A 209 8.82 -11.41 5.66
N SER A 210 10.00 -11.44 6.28
CA SER A 210 10.55 -12.66 6.87
C SER A 210 9.66 -13.21 7.99
N LEU A 211 9.19 -12.34 8.91
CA LEU A 211 8.27 -12.76 9.96
C LEU A 211 6.93 -13.27 9.39
N TYR A 212 6.41 -12.62 8.36
CA TYR A 212 5.15 -13.01 7.69
C TYR A 212 5.29 -14.38 6.99
N ILE A 213 6.40 -14.61 6.28
CA ILE A 213 6.68 -15.89 5.63
C ILE A 213 6.85 -17.00 6.68
N LEU A 214 7.50 -16.72 7.81
CA LEU A 214 7.66 -17.69 8.90
C LEU A 214 6.34 -18.02 9.62
N SER A 215 5.43 -17.05 9.75
CA SER A 215 4.12 -17.30 10.36
C SER A 215 3.17 -18.08 9.45
N THR A 216 3.33 -17.99 8.12
CA THR A 216 2.46 -18.63 7.13
C THR A 216 2.37 -20.16 7.28
N PRO A 217 3.46 -20.95 7.37
CA PRO A 217 3.36 -22.40 7.55
C PRO A 217 2.75 -22.78 8.90
N ILE A 218 2.97 -21.98 9.96
CA ILE A 218 2.34 -22.19 11.27
C ILE A 218 0.83 -21.98 11.17
N LEU A 219 0.40 -20.92 10.48
CA LEU A 219 -1.00 -20.63 10.21
C LEU A 219 -1.69 -21.77 9.44
N ILE A 220 -1.08 -22.22 8.33
CA ILE A 220 -1.63 -23.31 7.52
C ILE A 220 -1.65 -24.62 8.32
N GLY A 221 -0.54 -24.94 9.00
CA GLY A 221 -0.43 -26.16 9.79
C GLY A 221 -1.45 -26.23 10.91
N SER A 222 -1.63 -25.13 11.66
CA SER A 222 -2.61 -25.03 12.74
C SER A 222 -4.05 -25.14 12.23
N PHE A 223 -4.38 -24.50 11.10
CA PHE A 223 -5.68 -24.65 10.43
C PHE A 223 -5.94 -26.11 10.01
N LEU A 224 -4.95 -26.78 9.41
CA LEU A 224 -5.07 -28.18 8.98
C LEU A 224 -5.20 -29.15 10.15
N LEU A 225 -4.44 -28.94 11.23
CA LEU A 225 -4.53 -29.74 12.45
C LEU A 225 -5.91 -29.60 13.12
N TYR A 226 -6.43 -28.38 13.17
CA TYR A 226 -7.77 -28.14 13.67
C TYR A 226 -8.81 -28.84 12.80
N TRP A 227 -8.75 -28.66 11.47
CA TRP A 227 -9.79 -29.17 10.56
C TRP A 227 -9.76 -30.69 10.36
N ARG A 228 -8.57 -31.30 10.29
CA ARG A 228 -8.43 -32.74 9.99
C ARG A 228 -8.25 -33.63 11.22
N LYS A 229 -7.69 -33.09 12.30
CA LYS A 229 -7.35 -33.86 13.51
C LYS A 229 -8.13 -33.42 14.74
N CYS A 230 -9.01 -32.42 14.62
CA CYS A 230 -9.83 -31.90 15.72
C CYS A 230 -9.02 -31.52 16.97
N ILE A 231 -7.82 -30.97 16.76
CA ILE A 231 -6.98 -30.46 17.84
C ILE A 231 -7.46 -29.04 18.18
N THR A 232 -8.22 -28.88 19.26
CA THR A 232 -8.91 -27.63 19.61
C THR A 232 -7.97 -26.44 19.81
N TRP A 233 -6.84 -26.61 20.51
CA TRP A 233 -5.86 -25.53 20.73
C TRP A 233 -5.19 -25.04 19.43
N ALA A 234 -5.23 -25.83 18.36
CA ALA A 234 -4.66 -25.42 17.08
C ALA A 234 -5.44 -24.23 16.48
N TYR A 235 -6.73 -24.07 16.80
CA TYR A 235 -7.50 -22.90 16.38
C TYR A 235 -6.98 -21.61 17.01
N ASP A 236 -6.63 -21.64 18.30
CA ASP A 236 -6.11 -20.47 19.00
C ASP A 236 -4.75 -20.04 18.40
N VAL A 237 -3.90 -21.02 18.03
CA VAL A 237 -2.63 -20.76 17.32
C VAL A 237 -2.89 -20.14 15.94
N PHE A 238 -3.87 -20.67 15.20
CA PHE A 238 -4.28 -20.09 13.91
C PHE A 238 -4.70 -18.62 14.07
N ALA A 239 -5.54 -18.31 15.06
CA ALA A 239 -6.00 -16.95 15.33
C ALA A 239 -4.83 -16.01 15.67
N ILE A 240 -3.89 -16.43 16.51
CA ILE A 240 -2.67 -15.64 16.83
C ILE A 240 -1.85 -15.35 15.58
N CYS A 241 -1.64 -16.36 14.73
CA CYS A 241 -0.91 -16.20 13.48
C CYS A 241 -1.64 -15.28 12.50
N GLU A 242 -2.97 -15.31 12.46
CA GLU A 242 -3.77 -14.41 11.64
C GLU A 242 -3.61 -12.95 12.09
N TYR A 243 -3.76 -12.65 13.39
CA TYR A 243 -3.52 -11.30 13.93
C TYR A 243 -2.10 -10.81 13.61
N SER A 244 -1.11 -11.68 13.83
CA SER A 244 0.29 -11.38 13.54
C SER A 244 0.51 -11.09 12.04
N GLY A 245 -0.09 -11.90 11.17
CA GLY A 245 -0.02 -11.72 9.72
C GLY A 245 -0.62 -10.39 9.27
N VAL A 246 -1.83 -10.05 9.74
CA VAL A 246 -2.48 -8.76 9.44
C VAL A 246 -1.62 -7.59 9.93
N PHE A 247 -1.10 -7.65 11.16
CA PHE A 247 -0.22 -6.62 11.71
C PHE A 247 1.06 -6.44 10.88
N LEU A 248 1.73 -7.55 10.52
CA LEU A 248 2.95 -7.53 9.71
C LEU A 248 2.68 -6.99 8.30
N ASN A 249 1.54 -7.33 7.69
CA ASN A 249 1.12 -6.79 6.40
C ASN A 249 0.92 -5.26 6.47
N ILE A 250 0.20 -4.78 7.48
CA ILE A 250 0.03 -3.34 7.74
C ILE A 250 1.40 -2.65 7.93
N CYS A 251 2.28 -3.21 8.77
CA CYS A 251 3.61 -2.65 9.01
C CYS A 251 4.48 -2.61 7.75
N PHE A 252 4.45 -3.67 6.94
CA PHE A 252 5.17 -3.74 5.67
C PHE A 252 4.78 -2.58 4.75
N HIS A 253 3.47 -2.38 4.55
CA HIS A 253 2.97 -1.30 3.71
C HIS A 253 3.16 0.08 4.35
N GLY A 254 3.15 0.16 5.68
CA GLY A 254 3.52 1.36 6.43
C GLY A 254 4.94 1.85 6.14
N CYS A 255 5.86 0.97 5.73
CA CYS A 255 7.20 1.36 5.29
C CYS A 255 7.20 2.32 4.08
N ALA A 256 6.11 2.38 3.30
CA ALA A 256 5.96 3.34 2.21
C ALA A 256 6.10 4.80 2.69
N PHE A 257 5.82 5.09 3.96
CA PHE A 257 6.07 6.41 4.56
C PHE A 257 7.53 6.86 4.40
N PHE A 258 8.49 5.98 4.74
CA PHE A 258 9.92 6.26 4.60
C PHE A 258 10.33 6.40 3.15
N ASP A 259 9.57 5.77 2.25
CA ASP A 259 9.83 5.86 0.84
C ASP A 259 9.40 7.22 0.29
N ILE A 260 8.20 7.72 0.60
CA ILE A 260 7.64 8.89 -0.11
C ILE A 260 7.96 10.25 0.52
N ARG A 261 8.11 10.33 1.86
CA ARG A 261 8.03 11.56 2.68
C ARG A 261 8.87 12.76 2.17
N TYR A 262 9.98 12.51 1.50
CA TYR A 262 10.88 13.55 1.00
C TYR A 262 11.31 13.38 -0.47
N LYS A 263 10.74 12.40 -1.16
CA LYS A 263 11.21 11.95 -2.47
C LYS A 263 10.14 12.05 -3.56
N VAL A 264 8.87 12.16 -3.18
CA VAL A 264 7.72 12.23 -4.10
C VAL A 264 6.96 13.53 -3.87
N THR A 265 6.39 14.08 -4.94
CA THR A 265 5.44 15.18 -4.87
C THR A 265 4.28 14.84 -5.80
N PHE A 266 3.07 14.86 -5.26
CA PHE A 266 1.86 14.67 -6.05
C PHE A 266 1.38 16.05 -6.50
N SER A 267 1.31 16.26 -7.82
CA SER A 267 0.86 17.53 -8.39
C SER A 267 0.03 17.32 -9.63
N VAL A 268 -1.13 17.96 -9.71
CA VAL A 268 -1.92 18.08 -10.94
C VAL A 268 -1.43 19.30 -11.69
N ARG A 269 -1.04 19.12 -12.95
CA ARG A 269 -0.45 20.17 -13.77
C ARG A 269 -1.25 20.37 -15.04
N ARG A 270 -1.56 21.62 -15.37
CA ARG A 270 -2.07 22.02 -16.67
C ARG A 270 -0.88 22.38 -17.55
N ILE A 271 -0.77 21.73 -18.69
CA ILE A 271 0.31 21.93 -19.65
C ILE A 271 -0.30 22.58 -20.89
N GLU A 272 0.15 23.79 -21.21
CA GLU A 272 -0.28 24.54 -22.39
C GLU A 272 0.93 24.74 -23.29
N ASP A 273 0.75 24.58 -24.60
CA ASP A 273 1.79 24.95 -25.55
C ASP A 273 1.87 26.48 -25.62
N VAL A 274 3.08 27.03 -25.50
CA VAL A 274 3.27 28.47 -25.69
C VAL A 274 3.19 28.72 -27.20
N PRO A 275 2.25 29.54 -27.69
CA PRO A 275 2.24 29.93 -29.10
C PRO A 275 3.60 30.51 -29.43
N PRO A 276 4.25 30.12 -30.55
CA PRO A 276 5.51 30.72 -30.95
C PRO A 276 5.29 32.23 -31.06
N ALA A 277 5.95 33.00 -30.20
CA ALA A 277 5.89 34.45 -30.28
C ALA A 277 6.47 34.88 -31.63
N ASN A 278 5.58 35.34 -32.52
CA ASN A 278 5.83 36.18 -33.69
C ASN A 278 7.13 35.92 -34.47
N LYS A 279 7.03 35.07 -35.50
CA LYS A 279 7.78 35.27 -36.76
C LYS A 279 7.47 36.62 -37.45
N ALA A 280 6.56 37.43 -36.90
CA ALA A 280 6.17 38.74 -37.45
C ALA A 280 7.18 39.88 -37.19
N GLN A 281 8.34 39.61 -36.55
CA GLN A 281 9.37 40.63 -36.32
C GLN A 281 10.63 40.48 -37.19
N ASP A 282 10.81 39.33 -37.85
CA ASP A 282 11.91 39.13 -38.82
C ASP A 282 11.49 39.45 -40.27
N ASP A 283 10.21 39.26 -40.66
CA ASP A 283 9.75 39.60 -42.02
C ASP A 283 9.66 41.12 -42.27
N LYS A 284 9.52 41.95 -41.22
CA LYS A 284 9.58 43.42 -41.34
C LYS A 284 11.00 43.97 -41.50
N LYS A 285 12.04 43.13 -41.37
CA LYS A 285 13.44 43.52 -41.57
C LYS A 285 13.98 43.21 -42.97
N MET A 286 13.27 42.38 -43.75
CA MET A 286 13.62 42.09 -45.15
C MET A 286 12.96 43.02 -46.19
N GLU A 287 12.02 43.88 -45.78
CA GLU A 287 11.36 44.84 -46.68
C GLU A 287 11.96 46.26 -46.61
N LYS A 288 13.13 46.42 -45.98
CA LYS A 288 13.82 47.71 -45.81
C LYS A 288 15.32 47.73 -46.17
N HIS A 289 15.80 46.78 -46.97
CA HIS A 289 17.10 46.90 -47.62
C HIS A 289 17.08 46.36 -49.05
#